data_AF-A0A645HTY6-F1
#
_entry.id   AF-A0A645HTY6-F1
#
_cell.length_a   1.000
_cell.length_b   1.000
_cell.length_c   1.000
_cell.angle_alpha   90.00
_cell.angle_beta   90.00
_cell.angle_gamma   90.00
#
_symmetry.space_group_name_H-M   'P 1'
#
loop_
_entity.id
_entity.type
_entity.pdbx_description
1 polymer ?
#
loop_
_entity_poly.entity_id
_entity_poly.type
_entity_poly.pdbx_seq_one_letter_code
_entity_poly.pdbx_strand_id
1 'polypeptide(L)' 'MQRIDRLVELDDAVWVLDYKSSGGDTARLPDYRAQVAAYRAAVVRVFPQMPVRAALLFADATLIEVE' A
#
# COMPACT_ATOMS: atom_id res chain seq x y z
N MET A 1 4.22 -15.83 6.76
CA MET A 1 4.17 -15.50 5.32
C MET A 1 3.50 -14.14 5.18
N GLN A 2 4.09 -13.19 4.45
CA GLN A 2 3.43 -11.92 4.12
C GLN A 2 2.94 -11.98 2.66
N ARG A 3 1.79 -11.35 2.36
CA ARG A 3 1.18 -11.36 1.03
C ARG A 3 0.66 -9.96 0.72
N ILE A 4 0.98 -9.45 -0.46
CA ILE A 4 0.42 -8.20 -0.97
C ILE A 4 -0.98 -8.49 -1.53
N ASP A 5 -1.95 -7.64 -1.20
CA ASP A 5 -3.33 -7.80 -1.68
C ASP A 5 -3.49 -7.43 -3.15
N ARG A 6 -2.89 -6.30 -3.56
CA ARG A 6 -2.91 -5.88 -4.95
C ARG A 6 -1.63 -5.16 -5.33
N LEU A 7 -1.07 -5.56 -6.46
CA LEU A 7 0.00 -4.87 -7.15
C LEU A 7 -0.55 -4.44 -8.52
N VAL A 8 -0.37 -3.18 -8.89
CA VAL A 8 -0.83 -2.63 -10.17
C VAL A 8 0.33 -1.91 -10.83
N GLU A 9 0.66 -2.28 -12.05
CA GLU A 9 1.64 -1.58 -12.87
C GLU A 9 0.89 -0.65 -13.83
N LEU A 10 1.21 0.64 -13.77
CA LEU A 10 0.75 1.68 -14.68
C LEU A 10 1.96 2.26 -15.41
N ASP A 11 1.73 3.06 -16.45
CA ASP A 11 2.79 3.64 -17.26
C ASP A 11 3.78 4.50 -16.45
N ASP A 12 3.33 5.12 -15.35
CA ASP A 12 4.12 6.05 -14.55
C ASP A 12 4.60 5.48 -13.20
N ALA A 13 3.97 4.42 -12.68
CA ALA A 13 4.29 3.87 -11.37
C ALA A 13 3.77 2.45 -11.16
N VAL A 14 4.39 1.76 -10.21
CA VAL A 14 3.84 0.54 -9.60
C VAL A 14 3.15 0.90 -8.28
N TRP A 15 1.91 0.46 -8.12
CA TRP A 15 1.10 0.68 -6.94
C TRP A 15 0.95 -0.58 -6.11
N VAL A 16 1.26 -0.46 -4.82
CA VAL A 16 0.93 -1.44 -3.78
C VAL A 16 -0.33 -0.98 -3.06
N LEU A 17 -1.41 -1.76 -3.17
CA LEU A 17 -2.67 -1.46 -2.50
C LEU A 17 -3.01 -2.55 -1.49
N ASP A 18 -3.47 -2.11 -0.32
CA ASP A 18 -3.97 -2.97 0.73
C ASP A 18 -5.37 -2.49 1.17
N TYR A 19 -6.31 -3.43 1.22
CA TYR A 19 -7.73 -3.13 1.47
C TYR A 19 -8.08 -3.39 2.93
N LYS A 20 -8.71 -2.41 3.57
CA LYS A 20 -9.16 -2.54 4.96
C LYS A 20 -10.69 -2.41 5.02
N SER A 21 -11.33 -3.34 5.70
CA SER A 21 -12.78 -3.31 5.94
C SER A 21 -13.21 -2.29 7.01
N SER A 22 -12.26 -1.74 7.77
CA SER A 22 -12.49 -0.65 8.71
C SER A 22 -12.58 0.71 7.99
N GLY A 23 -12.98 1.75 8.71
CA GLY A 23 -12.80 3.14 8.29
C GLY A 23 -11.36 3.63 8.48
N GLY A 24 -11.06 4.79 7.88
CA GLY A 24 -9.73 5.41 7.90
C GLY A 24 -9.31 6.00 9.26
N ASP A 25 -10.25 6.19 10.19
CA ASP A 25 -10.05 6.72 11.54
C ASP A 25 -9.70 5.64 12.59
N THR A 26 -9.41 4.43 12.14
CA THR A 26 -9.10 3.29 13.01
C THR A 26 -7.81 3.49 13.82
N ALA A 27 -7.83 3.05 15.10
CA ALA A 27 -6.65 3.02 15.96
C ALA A 27 -5.50 2.14 15.42
N ARG A 28 -5.79 1.27 14.45
CA ARG A 28 -4.80 0.39 13.78
C ARG A 28 -4.06 1.06 12.63
N LEU A 29 -4.38 2.32 12.30
CA LEU A 29 -3.77 3.04 11.19
C LEU A 29 -2.24 3.02 11.21
N PRO A 30 -1.54 3.21 12.36
CA PRO A 30 -0.08 3.12 12.41
C PRO A 30 0.46 1.74 12.00
N ASP A 31 -0.17 0.66 12.46
CA ASP A 31 0.24 -0.71 12.13
C ASP A 31 0.05 -1.01 10.65
N TYR A 32 -1.08 -0.54 10.09
CA TYR A 32 -1.37 -0.69 8.66
C TYR A 32 -0.36 0.07 7.79
N ARG A 33 0.01 1.29 8.19
CA ARG A 33 1.06 2.07 7.50
C ARG A 33 2.40 1.34 7.55
N ALA A 34 2.82 0.81 8.70
CA ALA A 34 4.07 0.09 8.83
C ALA A 34 4.11 -1.18 7.94
N GLN A 35 3.01 -1.92 7.87
CA GLN A 35 2.88 -3.09 7.01
C GLN A 35 3.00 -2.73 5.52
N VAL A 36 2.25 -1.71 5.07
CA VAL A 36 2.25 -1.29 3.67
C VAL A 36 3.59 -0.67 3.26
N ALA A 37 4.26 0.06 4.16
CA ALA A 37 5.62 0.56 3.93
C ALA A 37 6.63 -0.59 3.73
N ALA A 38 6.49 -1.69 4.49
CA ALA A 38 7.32 -2.88 4.29
C ALA A 38 7.07 -3.54 2.92
N TYR A 39 5.81 -3.57 2.46
CA TYR A 39 5.48 -4.03 1.11
C TYR A 39 6.09 -3.15 0.03
N ARG A 40 5.97 -1.83 0.18
CA ARG A 40 6.60 -0.86 -0.72
C ARG A 40 8.10 -1.10 -0.83
N ALA A 41 8.80 -1.24 0.30
CA ALA A 41 10.24 -1.47 0.33
C ALA A 41 10.65 -2.78 -0.39
N ALA A 42 9.83 -3.84 -0.28
CA ALA A 42 10.06 -5.08 -1.00
C ALA A 42 9.88 -4.90 -2.52
N VAL A 43 8.82 -4.19 -2.95
CA VAL A 43 8.49 -3.98 -4.36
C VAL A 43 9.50 -3.05 -5.05
N VAL A 44 10.01 -2.02 -4.36
CA VAL A 44 11.10 -1.15 -4.88
C VAL A 44 12.30 -1.96 -5.35
N ARG A 45 12.62 -3.07 -4.66
CA ARG A 45 13.74 -3.94 -5.04
C ARG A 45 13.45 -4.79 -6.28
N VAL A 46 12.17 -5.05 -6.58
CA VAL A 46 11.72 -5.81 -7.75
C VAL A 46 11.61 -4.91 -8.99
N PHE A 47 11.16 -3.65 -8.79
CA PHE A 47 10.99 -2.65 -9.86
C PHE A 47 11.95 -1.46 -9.66
N PRO A 48 13.27 -1.66 -9.82
CA PRO A 48 14.25 -0.62 -9.50
C PRO A 48 14.22 0.60 -10.43
N GLN A 49 13.49 0.54 -11.54
CA GLN A 49 13.44 1.59 -12.56
C GLN A 49 12.08 2.31 -12.62
N MET A 50 11.11 1.90 -11.81
CA MET A 50 9.79 2.52 -11.75
C MET A 50 9.52 3.10 -10.36
N PRO A 51 8.88 4.28 -10.25
CA PRO A 51 8.37 4.76 -8.99
C PRO A 51 7.43 3.73 -8.36
N VAL A 52 7.61 3.42 -7.08
CA VAL A 52 6.70 2.56 -6.32
C VAL A 52 5.93 3.41 -5.31
N ARG A 53 4.61 3.41 -5.45
CA ARG A 53 3.65 4.07 -4.55
C ARG A 53 2.91 3.02 -3.75
N ALA A 54 2.44 3.40 -2.56
CA ALA A 54 1.71 2.49 -1.70
C ALA A 54 0.56 3.21 -1.00
N ALA A 55 -0.59 2.54 -0.89
CA ALA A 55 -1.77 3.13 -0.27
C ALA A 55 -2.67 2.10 0.41
N LEU A 56 -3.37 2.57 1.44
CA LEU A 56 -4.45 1.87 2.13
C LEU A 56 -5.77 2.36 1.56
N LEU A 57 -6.64 1.43 1.11
CA LEU A 57 -8.01 1.74 0.72
C LEU A 57 -8.98 1.18 1.76
N PHE A 58 -9.75 2.06 2.38
CA PHE A 58 -10.71 1.74 3.43
C PHE A 58 -12.13 1.56 2.87
N ALA A 59 -13.00 0.91 3.65
CA ALA A 59 -14.38 0.63 3.24
C ALA A 59 -15.25 1.90 3.07
N ASP A 60 -14.85 3.00 3.70
CA ASP A 60 -15.45 4.33 3.55
C ASP A 60 -14.95 5.10 2.31
N ALA A 61 -14.24 4.41 1.41
CA ALA A 61 -13.58 4.97 0.22
C ALA A 61 -12.44 5.95 0.52
N THR A 62 -11.97 6.04 1.77
CA THR A 62 -10.77 6.80 2.10
C THR A 62 -9.55 6.08 1.52
N LEU A 63 -8.76 6.83 0.74
CA LEU A 63 -7.44 6.40 0.28
C LEU A 63 -6.37 7.15 1.07
N ILE A 64 -5.47 6.42 1.71
CA ILE A 64 -4.35 6.99 2.45
C ILE A 64 -3.04 6.50 1.83
N GLU A 65 -2.27 7.42 1.25
CA GLU A 65 -0.91 7.10 0.80
C GLU A 65 0.05 6.90 1.96
N VAL A 66 0.99 5.98 1.74
CA VAL A 66 2.03 5.57 2.67
C VAL A 66 3.37 5.85 2.01
N GLU A 67 4.23 6.58 2.75
CA GLU A 67 5.60 6.91 2.34
C GLU A 67 6.55 5.71 2.49
#